data_AF-A0A8K1CQL0-F1
#
_entry.id   AF-A0A8K1CQL0-F1
#
_cell.length_a   1.000
_cell.length_b   1.000
_cell.length_c   1.000
_cell.angle_alpha   90.00
_cell.angle_beta   90.00
_cell.angle_gamma   90.00
#
_symmetry.space_group_name_H-M   'P 1'
#
loop_
_entity.id
_entity.type
_entity.pdbx_description
1 polymer ?
#
loop_
_entity_poly.entity_id
_entity_poly.type
_entity_poly.pdbx_seq_one_letter_code
_entity_poly.pdbx_strand_id
1 'polypeptide(L)'
;MGAESSTDLPMSAIDFETYQGLRYTQEVPNSREPSRGPIYVTKPLYVDESKLTLYTNFLTGVAIDNGTRNLYGTRKIVNGQAREYEWITYNQALAYVEAIASGLTKFARLKRGDMVGIFSKNRAEWCLSSHACDRMTYTLVPLYDTLGADAVPYIVNHTELTTIIYASELFNVVLECVDACPTLKYIVQYEDVTEAQRRMAAEKGLELKSLAELEALG
;
A
#
# COMPACT_ATOMS: atom_id res chain seq x y z
N MET A 1 8.89 13.66 20.58
CA MET A 1 8.36 13.29 21.93
C MET A 1 8.52 11.79 22.04
N GLY A 2 9.01 11.27 23.16
CA GLY A 2 9.43 9.87 23.29
C GLY A 2 8.36 8.88 22.81
N ALA A 3 8.81 7.86 22.07
CA ALA A 3 7.99 6.71 21.73
C ALA A 3 7.74 5.91 23.02
N GLU A 4 6.75 6.32 23.80
CA GLU A 4 6.20 5.46 24.85
C GLU A 4 5.48 4.31 24.17
N SER A 5 5.88 3.08 24.52
CA SER A 5 5.38 1.86 23.91
C SER A 5 3.87 1.75 24.11
N SER A 6 3.15 1.48 23.03
CA SER A 6 1.78 0.97 23.10
C SER A 6 1.71 -0.15 24.14
N THR A 7 0.77 -0.08 25.07
CA THR A 7 0.58 -1.07 26.14
C THR A 7 0.47 -2.48 25.54
N ASP A 8 1.15 -3.47 26.14
CA ASP A 8 1.10 -4.90 25.75
C ASP A 8 -0.29 -5.55 25.90
N LEU A 9 -1.28 -4.80 26.40
CA LEU A 9 -2.65 -5.27 26.55
C LEU A 9 -3.36 -5.30 25.18
N PRO A 10 -4.05 -6.40 24.83
CA PRO A 10 -4.90 -6.43 23.65
C PRO A 10 -5.96 -5.33 23.74
N MET A 11 -6.28 -4.67 22.63
CA MET A 11 -7.25 -3.55 22.58
C MET A 11 -8.59 -3.86 23.28
N SER A 12 -9.04 -5.11 23.26
CA SER A 12 -10.27 -5.57 23.93
C SER A 12 -10.20 -5.54 25.46
N ALA A 13 -9.00 -5.48 26.03
CA ALA A 13 -8.74 -5.40 27.46
C ALA A 13 -8.33 -3.98 27.90
N ILE A 14 -8.28 -3.02 26.98
CA ILE A 14 -8.04 -1.62 27.30
C ILE A 14 -9.36 -0.99 27.72
N ASP A 15 -9.48 -0.72 29.02
CA ASP A 15 -10.54 0.16 29.51
C ASP A 15 -10.21 1.60 29.10
N PHE A 16 -11.02 2.12 28.18
CA PHE A 16 -10.83 3.44 27.59
C PHE A 16 -10.92 4.57 28.63
N GLU A 17 -11.70 4.38 29.70
CA GLU A 17 -11.85 5.40 30.74
C GLU A 17 -10.59 5.48 31.61
N THR A 18 -9.97 4.32 31.92
CA THR A 18 -8.77 4.24 32.77
C THR A 18 -7.45 4.24 32.01
N TYR A 19 -7.46 4.19 30.67
CA TYR A 19 -6.25 4.20 29.84
C TYR A 19 -5.39 5.46 30.05
N GLN A 20 -4.19 5.26 30.59
CA GLN A 20 -3.21 6.33 30.86
C GLN A 20 -2.17 6.50 29.73
N GLY A 21 -2.22 5.67 28.69
CA GLY A 21 -1.29 5.80 27.57
C GLY A 21 -1.60 7.00 26.68
N LEU A 22 -0.80 7.18 25.62
CA LEU A 22 -0.90 8.32 24.72
C LEU A 22 -2.29 8.38 24.04
N ARG A 23 -3.06 9.43 24.33
CA ARG A 23 -4.34 9.71 23.66
C ARG A 23 -4.15 10.75 22.57
N TYR A 24 -4.46 10.37 21.33
CA TYR A 24 -4.41 11.28 20.18
C TYR A 24 -5.66 12.16 20.02
N THR A 25 -6.69 11.88 20.83
CA THR A 25 -7.96 12.58 20.86
C THR A 25 -8.32 12.97 22.29
N GLN A 26 -9.09 14.05 22.43
CA GLN A 26 -9.57 14.62 23.67
C GLN A 26 -11.09 14.69 23.61
N GLU A 27 -11.75 14.29 24.70
CA GLU A 27 -13.19 14.45 24.83
C GLU A 27 -13.54 15.94 24.79
N VAL A 28 -14.51 16.30 23.95
CA VAL A 28 -15.09 17.65 23.93
C VAL A 28 -15.86 17.82 25.23
N PRO A 29 -15.59 18.86 26.03
CA PRO A 29 -16.29 19.10 27.29
C PRO A 29 -17.81 19.10 27.11
N ASN A 30 -18.52 18.40 28.00
CA ASN A 30 -19.99 18.32 28.06
C ASN A 30 -20.66 17.69 26.82
N SER A 31 -19.95 16.84 26.07
CA SER A 31 -20.50 16.20 24.87
C SER A 31 -21.17 14.83 25.11
N ARG A 32 -21.03 14.26 26.30
CA ARG A 32 -21.62 12.97 26.68
C ARG A 32 -23.11 13.11 26.99
N GLU A 33 -23.92 12.18 26.47
CA GLU A 33 -25.36 12.11 26.75
C GLU A 33 -25.76 10.69 27.17
N PRO A 34 -26.90 10.48 27.85
CA PRO A 34 -27.38 9.13 28.17
C PRO A 34 -27.59 8.24 26.93
N SER A 35 -27.86 8.84 25.77
CA SER A 35 -28.12 8.17 24.49
C SER A 35 -26.89 7.99 23.60
N ARG A 36 -25.76 8.65 23.90
CA ARG A 36 -24.53 8.56 23.09
C ARG A 36 -23.27 8.85 23.91
N GLY A 37 -22.19 8.16 23.55
CA GLY A 37 -20.85 8.46 24.06
C GLY A 37 -20.40 9.88 23.70
N PRO A 38 -19.30 10.34 24.31
CA PRO A 38 -18.79 11.68 24.10
C PRO A 38 -18.22 11.89 22.69
N ILE A 39 -18.19 13.15 22.26
CA ILE A 39 -17.51 13.58 21.04
C ILE A 39 -16.02 13.72 21.35
N TYR A 40 -15.18 13.19 20.48
CA TYR A 40 -13.72 13.33 20.58
C TYR A 40 -13.20 14.23 19.47
N VAL A 41 -12.27 15.12 19.81
CA VAL A 41 -11.53 15.97 18.88
C VAL A 41 -10.05 15.69 18.99
N THR A 42 -9.31 15.86 17.90
CA THR A 42 -7.84 15.86 17.96
C THR A 42 -7.34 17.30 18.05
N LYS A 43 -6.09 17.49 18.51
CA LYS A 43 -5.46 18.82 18.39
C LYS A 43 -5.42 19.18 16.90
N PRO A 44 -5.89 20.37 16.51
CA PRO A 44 -5.85 20.76 15.11
C PRO A 44 -4.40 20.74 14.62
N LEU A 45 -4.13 19.87 13.65
CA LEU A 45 -2.90 19.90 12.90
C LEU A 45 -3.06 20.99 11.84
N TYR A 46 -2.18 21.99 11.86
CA TYR A 46 -2.14 22.97 10.79
C TYR A 46 -1.69 22.25 9.51
N VAL A 47 -2.56 22.23 8.51
CA VAL A 47 -2.27 21.68 7.18
C VAL A 47 -2.38 22.83 6.18
N ASP A 48 -1.30 23.09 5.45
CA ASP A 48 -1.31 24.03 4.34
C ASP A 48 -1.99 23.35 3.14
N GLU A 49 -3.31 23.53 3.01
CA GLU A 49 -4.13 22.91 1.97
C GLU A 49 -3.58 23.18 0.55
N SER A 50 -2.96 24.34 0.32
CA SER A 50 -2.39 24.70 -0.98
C SER A 50 -1.21 23.81 -1.40
N LYS A 51 -0.58 23.14 -0.44
CA LYS A 51 0.56 22.24 -0.65
C LYS A 51 0.19 20.77 -0.40
N LEU A 52 -1.05 20.49 0.00
CA LEU A 52 -1.45 19.16 0.42
C LEU A 52 -1.69 18.25 -0.78
N THR A 53 -0.81 17.27 -0.93
CA THR A 53 -1.00 16.07 -1.74
C THR A 53 -0.94 14.84 -0.85
N LEU A 54 -1.38 13.68 -1.36
CA LEU A 54 -1.23 12.41 -0.64
C LEU A 54 0.24 12.13 -0.31
N TYR A 55 1.17 12.46 -1.23
CA TYR A 55 2.60 12.32 -0.98
C TYR A 55 3.13 13.28 0.09
N THR A 56 2.72 14.56 0.10
CA THR A 56 3.16 15.48 1.18
C THR A 56 2.57 15.08 2.54
N ASN A 57 1.37 14.50 2.55
CA ASN A 57 0.78 13.93 3.76
C ASN A 57 1.64 12.76 4.28
N PHE A 58 2.07 11.85 3.40
CA PHE A 58 3.02 10.79 3.75
C PHE A 58 4.34 11.36 4.30
N LEU A 59 4.93 12.37 3.64
CA LEU A 59 6.16 13.02 4.11
C LEU A 59 5.99 13.75 5.46
N THR A 60 4.79 14.27 5.74
CA THR A 60 4.48 14.83 7.06
C THR A 60 4.59 13.75 8.14
N GLY A 61 4.11 12.53 7.86
CA GLY A 61 4.32 11.37 8.72
C GLY A 61 5.79 11.01 8.91
N VAL A 62 6.58 11.01 7.83
CA VAL A 62 8.03 10.77 7.88
C VAL A 62 8.76 11.82 8.74
N ALA A 63 8.33 13.09 8.69
CA ALA A 63 8.97 14.15 9.48
C ALA A 63 8.78 13.97 11.01
N ILE A 64 7.76 13.23 11.44
CA ILE A 64 7.46 13.03 12.86
C ILE A 64 8.47 12.04 13.48
N ASP A 65 9.12 12.45 14.57
CA ASP A 65 10.17 11.70 15.27
C ASP A 65 11.22 11.11 14.31
N ASN A 66 11.57 11.89 13.28
CA ASN A 66 12.54 11.53 12.25
C ASN A 66 12.25 10.17 11.58
N GLY A 67 10.97 9.86 11.35
CA GLY A 67 10.52 8.70 10.58
C GLY A 67 10.75 7.34 11.26
N THR A 68 11.05 7.34 12.56
CA THR A 68 11.34 6.12 13.33
C THR A 68 10.09 5.38 13.81
N ARG A 69 8.91 6.01 13.70
CA ARG A 69 7.64 5.38 14.09
C ARG A 69 7.29 4.23 13.16
N ASN A 70 6.67 3.20 13.74
CA ASN A 70 6.07 2.10 12.98
C ASN A 70 4.93 2.61 12.09
N LEU A 71 4.88 2.15 10.84
CA LEU A 71 3.86 2.52 9.87
C LEU A 71 3.02 1.31 9.44
N TYR A 72 3.63 0.31 8.80
CA TYR A 72 2.94 -0.90 8.35
C TYR A 72 3.44 -2.10 9.13
N GLY A 73 2.51 -2.93 9.60
CA GLY A 73 2.79 -4.13 10.35
C GLY A 73 2.25 -5.37 9.64
N THR A 74 3.08 -6.40 9.52
CA THR A 74 2.72 -7.68 8.91
C THR A 74 2.89 -8.80 9.93
N ARG A 75 1.99 -9.78 9.94
CA ARG A 75 2.11 -10.99 10.79
C ARG A 75 2.38 -12.19 9.92
N LYS A 76 3.46 -12.92 10.22
CA LYS A 76 3.69 -14.23 9.62
C LYS A 76 2.77 -15.26 10.27
N ILE A 77 2.16 -16.11 9.46
CA ILE A 77 1.44 -17.29 9.92
C ILE A 77 2.40 -18.47 9.90
N VAL A 78 2.69 -19.04 11.06
CA VAL A 78 3.56 -20.23 11.20
C VAL A 78 2.74 -21.32 11.87
N ASN A 79 2.59 -22.48 11.21
CA ASN A 79 1.77 -23.60 11.68
C ASN A 79 0.33 -23.19 12.03
N GLY A 80 -0.29 -22.33 11.21
CA GLY A 80 -1.66 -21.83 11.42
C GLY A 80 -1.81 -20.80 12.55
N GLN A 81 -0.72 -20.43 13.23
CA GLN A 81 -0.73 -19.43 14.29
C GLN A 81 -0.08 -18.13 13.82
N ALA A 82 -0.76 -17.02 14.09
CA ALA A 82 -0.26 -15.70 13.75
C ALA A 82 0.79 -15.24 14.78
N ARG A 83 2.01 -14.96 14.30
CA ARG A 83 3.13 -14.47 15.12
C ARG A 83 2.96 -12.99 15.48
N GLU A 84 3.95 -12.43 16.17
CA GLU A 84 4.02 -11.00 16.45
C GLU A 84 4.10 -10.19 15.14
N TYR A 85 3.75 -8.90 15.25
CA TYR A 85 3.88 -7.98 14.12
C TYR A 85 5.35 -7.67 13.86
N GLU A 86 5.76 -7.86 12.61
CA GLU A 86 6.97 -7.27 12.06
C GLU A 86 6.58 -5.92 11.45
N TRP A 87 7.20 -4.85 11.93
CA TRP A 87 6.87 -3.49 11.53
C TRP A 87 7.93 -2.91 10.59
N ILE A 88 7.48 -2.15 9.60
CA ILE A 88 8.33 -1.20 8.88
C ILE A 88 8.07 0.20 9.39
N THR A 89 9.16 0.94 9.58
CA THR A 89 9.12 2.35 9.99
C THR A 89 8.81 3.27 8.80
N TYR A 90 8.43 4.51 9.08
CA TYR A 90 8.24 5.53 8.03
C TYR A 90 9.49 5.72 7.16
N ASN A 91 10.70 5.69 7.74
CA ASN A 91 11.95 5.82 6.95
C ASN A 91 12.16 4.64 6.02
N GLN A 92 11.92 3.42 6.49
CA GLN A 92 12.00 2.23 5.65
C GLN A 92 10.95 2.29 4.54
N ALA A 93 9.71 2.66 4.89
CA ALA A 93 8.64 2.84 3.92
C ALA A 93 9.00 3.89 2.86
N LEU A 94 9.58 5.03 3.25
CA LEU A 94 10.03 6.05 2.30
C LEU A 94 11.07 5.47 1.34
N ALA A 95 12.07 4.74 1.84
CA ALA A 95 13.08 4.11 0.99
C ALA A 95 12.46 3.14 -0.04
N TYR A 96 11.52 2.29 0.39
CA TYR A 96 10.77 1.42 -0.54
C TYR A 96 9.94 2.21 -1.55
N VAL A 97 9.21 3.23 -1.09
CA VAL A 97 8.38 4.08 -1.96
C VAL A 97 9.21 4.77 -3.04
N GLU A 98 10.39 5.28 -2.69
CA GLU A 98 11.29 5.93 -3.65
C GLU A 98 11.84 4.93 -4.68
N ALA A 99 12.22 3.73 -4.25
CA ALA A 99 12.72 2.67 -5.10
C ALA A 99 11.63 2.11 -6.03
N ILE A 100 10.42 1.86 -5.52
CA ILE A 100 9.30 1.39 -6.35
C ILE A 100 8.94 2.45 -7.40
N ALA A 101 8.84 3.73 -7.00
CA ALA A 101 8.49 4.83 -7.89
C ALA A 101 9.50 5.00 -9.04
N SER A 102 10.78 5.00 -8.70
CA SER A 102 11.88 5.16 -9.66
C SER A 102 12.01 3.90 -10.54
N GLY A 103 11.87 2.70 -9.98
CA GLY A 103 11.80 1.44 -10.70
C GLY A 103 10.66 1.36 -11.70
N LEU A 104 9.44 1.76 -11.32
CA LEU A 104 8.28 1.87 -12.22
C LEU A 104 8.56 2.79 -13.41
N THR A 105 9.20 3.94 -13.17
CA THR A 105 9.57 4.90 -14.21
C THR A 105 10.56 4.29 -15.21
N LYS A 106 11.57 3.57 -14.71
CA LYS A 106 12.64 2.99 -15.53
C LYS A 106 12.17 1.76 -16.31
N PHE A 107 11.43 0.87 -15.65
CA PHE A 107 10.97 -0.40 -16.20
C PHE A 107 9.78 -0.20 -17.13
N ALA A 108 8.68 0.33 -16.59
CA ALA A 108 7.42 0.47 -17.30
C ALA A 108 7.31 1.77 -18.10
N ARG A 109 8.32 2.63 -18.04
CA ARG A 109 8.41 3.90 -18.80
C ARG A 109 7.25 4.84 -18.50
N LEU A 110 6.70 4.73 -17.30
CA LEU A 110 5.54 5.50 -16.84
C LEU A 110 5.88 6.98 -16.72
N LYS A 111 4.89 7.81 -16.99
CA LYS A 111 4.93 9.27 -16.92
C LYS A 111 3.83 9.78 -16.00
N ARG A 112 3.96 11.06 -15.62
CA ARG A 112 2.94 11.77 -14.83
C ARG A 112 1.55 11.56 -15.44
N GLY A 113 0.60 11.10 -14.63
CA GLY A 113 -0.79 10.86 -15.02
C GLY A 113 -1.07 9.44 -15.52
N ASP A 114 -0.04 8.66 -15.89
CA ASP A 114 -0.23 7.28 -16.34
C ASP A 114 -0.87 6.43 -15.24
N MET A 115 -1.64 5.42 -15.65
CA MET A 115 -2.36 4.54 -14.74
C MET A 115 -1.51 3.34 -14.35
N VAL A 116 -1.60 2.93 -13.08
CA VAL A 116 -0.93 1.74 -12.54
C VAL A 116 -1.98 0.86 -11.86
N GLY A 117 -2.12 -0.36 -12.35
CA GLY A 117 -2.99 -1.36 -11.74
C GLY A 117 -2.30 -1.96 -10.51
N ILE A 118 -3.02 -2.09 -9.40
CA ILE A 118 -2.55 -2.91 -8.28
C ILE A 118 -3.60 -3.99 -7.98
N PHE A 119 -3.19 -5.25 -8.10
CA PHE A 119 -4.05 -6.41 -7.98
C PHE A 119 -3.54 -7.37 -6.90
N SER A 120 -4.02 -7.19 -5.67
CA SER A 120 -3.62 -8.02 -4.53
C SER A 120 -4.60 -7.86 -3.36
N LYS A 121 -4.56 -8.82 -2.44
CA LYS A 121 -5.15 -8.68 -1.11
C LYS A 121 -4.40 -7.61 -0.30
N ASN A 122 -4.99 -7.21 0.82
CA ASN A 122 -4.39 -6.27 1.75
C ASN A 122 -3.02 -6.77 2.24
N ARG A 123 -1.97 -5.99 1.96
CA ARG A 123 -0.59 -6.24 2.38
C ARG A 123 0.20 -4.93 2.45
N ALA A 124 1.35 -4.93 3.13
CA ALA A 124 2.16 -3.72 3.28
C ALA A 124 2.66 -3.19 1.93
N GLU A 125 3.06 -4.09 1.03
CA GLU A 125 3.59 -3.76 -0.30
C GLU A 125 2.55 -3.08 -1.19
N TRP A 126 1.26 -3.38 -1.00
CA TRP A 126 0.15 -2.68 -1.67
C TRP A 126 0.17 -1.20 -1.29
N CYS A 127 0.29 -0.90 0.00
CA CYS A 127 0.36 0.47 0.50
C CYS A 127 1.64 1.18 0.01
N LEU A 128 2.77 0.49 -0.01
CA LEU A 128 4.04 1.04 -0.51
C LEU A 128 3.96 1.37 -2.01
N SER A 129 3.39 0.48 -2.82
CA SER A 129 3.13 0.73 -4.25
C SER A 129 2.14 1.88 -4.47
N SER A 130 1.12 2.03 -3.62
CA SER A 130 0.19 3.18 -3.67
C SER A 130 0.93 4.50 -3.40
N HIS A 131 1.75 4.58 -2.36
CA HIS A 131 2.56 5.78 -2.07
C HIS A 131 3.56 6.08 -3.20
N ALA A 132 4.08 5.06 -3.87
CA ALA A 132 4.93 5.24 -5.05
C ALA A 132 4.18 5.88 -6.22
N CYS A 133 2.90 5.54 -6.40
CA CYS A 133 2.02 6.21 -7.36
C CYS A 133 1.81 7.68 -6.97
N ASP A 134 1.49 7.95 -5.71
CA ASP A 134 1.29 9.31 -5.20
C ASP A 134 2.54 10.19 -5.41
N ARG A 135 3.72 9.64 -5.15
CA ARG A 135 5.01 10.32 -5.34
C ARG A 135 5.22 10.80 -6.78
N MET A 136 4.90 9.96 -7.76
CA MET A 136 5.12 10.25 -9.18
C MET A 136 3.90 10.86 -9.87
N THR A 137 2.80 11.06 -9.13
CA THR A 137 1.50 11.47 -9.70
C THR A 137 1.02 10.46 -10.75
N TYR A 138 1.16 9.16 -10.47
CA TYR A 138 0.48 8.11 -11.22
C TYR A 138 -0.94 7.95 -10.71
N THR A 139 -1.84 7.52 -11.58
CA THR A 139 -3.22 7.21 -11.21
C THR A 139 -3.32 5.76 -10.79
N LEU A 140 -3.55 5.51 -9.50
CA LEU A 140 -3.76 4.15 -8.99
C LEU A 140 -5.10 3.60 -9.47
N VAL A 141 -5.09 2.40 -10.05
CA VAL A 141 -6.28 1.61 -10.39
C VAL A 141 -6.27 0.35 -9.52
N PRO A 142 -7.05 0.28 -8.42
CA PRO A 142 -7.09 -0.90 -7.57
C PRO A 142 -7.98 -1.99 -8.18
N LEU A 143 -7.49 -3.23 -8.19
CA LEU A 143 -8.24 -4.42 -8.59
C LEU A 143 -8.40 -5.34 -7.38
N TYR A 144 -9.62 -5.83 -7.14
CA TYR A 144 -9.90 -6.79 -6.07
C TYR A 144 -9.91 -8.22 -6.61
N ASP A 145 -9.31 -9.14 -5.86
CA ASP A 145 -9.21 -10.58 -6.17
C ASP A 145 -10.54 -11.34 -6.09
N THR A 146 -11.56 -10.71 -5.50
CA THR A 146 -12.93 -11.23 -5.42
C THR A 146 -13.80 -10.86 -6.63
N LEU A 147 -13.27 -10.07 -7.57
CA LEU A 147 -13.98 -9.74 -8.79
C LEU A 147 -14.03 -10.96 -9.72
N GLY A 148 -15.17 -11.20 -10.36
CA GLY A 148 -15.35 -12.31 -11.30
C GLY A 148 -14.40 -12.22 -12.51
N ALA A 149 -14.24 -13.34 -13.22
CA ALA A 149 -13.27 -13.48 -14.32
C ALA A 149 -13.34 -12.37 -15.40
N ASP A 150 -14.53 -11.81 -15.64
CA ASP A 150 -14.73 -10.77 -16.66
C ASP A 150 -14.32 -9.36 -16.21
N ALA A 151 -14.10 -9.15 -14.91
CA ALA A 151 -13.86 -7.81 -14.36
C ALA A 151 -12.43 -7.31 -14.66
N VAL A 152 -11.43 -8.20 -14.62
CA VAL A 152 -10.04 -7.81 -14.88
C VAL A 152 -9.87 -7.30 -16.31
N PRO A 153 -10.32 -8.02 -17.37
CA PRO A 153 -10.26 -7.51 -18.73
C PRO A 153 -11.05 -6.22 -18.92
N TYR A 154 -12.23 -6.11 -18.30
CA TYR A 154 -13.03 -4.89 -18.38
C TYR A 154 -12.27 -3.68 -17.83
N ILE A 155 -11.71 -3.80 -16.62
CA ILE A 155 -10.98 -2.71 -15.96
C ILE A 155 -9.76 -2.33 -16.78
N VAL A 156 -8.94 -3.32 -17.17
CA VAL A 156 -7.69 -3.08 -17.92
C VAL A 156 -7.97 -2.35 -19.23
N ASN A 157 -8.99 -2.75 -19.97
CA ASN A 157 -9.37 -2.08 -21.21
C ASN A 157 -9.99 -0.70 -20.99
N HIS A 158 -10.87 -0.56 -19.99
CA HIS A 158 -11.52 0.72 -19.69
C HIS A 158 -10.52 1.80 -19.25
N THR A 159 -9.46 1.39 -18.56
CA THR A 159 -8.41 2.27 -18.04
C THR A 159 -7.18 2.34 -18.94
N GLU A 160 -7.17 1.60 -20.06
CA GLU A 160 -6.04 1.46 -20.97
C GLU A 160 -4.72 1.12 -20.23
N LEU A 161 -4.82 0.30 -19.18
CA LEU A 161 -3.69 -0.02 -18.31
C LEU A 161 -2.56 -0.66 -19.11
N THR A 162 -1.34 -0.13 -18.90
CA THR A 162 -0.11 -0.68 -19.48
C THR A 162 0.70 -1.49 -18.48
N THR A 163 0.47 -1.26 -17.19
CA THR A 163 1.29 -1.79 -16.09
C THR A 163 0.42 -2.26 -14.94
N ILE A 164 0.67 -3.48 -14.45
CA ILE A 164 0.01 -4.04 -13.26
C ILE A 164 1.05 -4.57 -12.28
N ILE A 165 0.91 -4.23 -11.00
CA ILE A 165 1.60 -4.87 -9.88
C ILE A 165 0.62 -5.85 -9.23
N TYR A 166 1.03 -7.09 -8.98
CA TYR A 166 0.14 -8.14 -8.49
C TYR A 166 0.81 -9.13 -7.54
N ALA A 167 0.02 -9.85 -6.75
CA ALA A 167 0.53 -10.94 -5.91
C ALA A 167 0.62 -12.26 -6.68
N SER A 168 1.63 -13.08 -6.38
CA SER A 168 1.97 -14.30 -7.12
C SER A 168 0.82 -15.28 -7.34
N GLU A 169 -0.13 -15.38 -6.40
CA GLU A 169 -1.30 -16.25 -6.53
C GLU A 169 -2.23 -15.83 -7.69
N LEU A 170 -2.11 -14.60 -8.19
CA LEU A 170 -2.88 -14.04 -9.31
C LEU A 170 -2.17 -14.17 -10.66
N PHE A 171 -0.99 -14.78 -10.71
CA PHE A 171 -0.19 -14.92 -11.94
C PHE A 171 -0.99 -15.51 -13.11
N ASN A 172 -1.67 -16.64 -12.89
CA ASN A 172 -2.46 -17.30 -13.94
C ASN A 172 -3.63 -16.43 -14.39
N VAL A 173 -4.30 -15.73 -13.47
CA VAL A 173 -5.41 -14.83 -13.78
C VAL A 173 -4.95 -13.70 -14.71
N VAL A 174 -3.80 -13.07 -14.40
CA VAL A 174 -3.21 -12.02 -15.24
C VAL A 174 -2.86 -12.57 -16.63
N LEU A 175 -2.26 -13.76 -16.69
CA LEU A 175 -1.82 -14.37 -17.95
C LEU A 175 -2.98 -14.84 -18.84
N GLU A 176 -4.09 -15.30 -18.25
CA GLU A 176 -5.30 -15.68 -18.97
C GLU A 176 -6.04 -14.47 -19.56
N CYS A 177 -5.97 -13.31 -18.90
CA CYS A 177 -6.65 -12.09 -19.35
C CYS A 177 -5.89 -11.33 -20.43
N VAL A 178 -4.59 -11.58 -20.61
CA VAL A 178 -3.72 -10.77 -21.48
C VAL A 178 -4.17 -10.73 -22.94
N ASP A 179 -4.71 -11.84 -23.46
CA ASP A 179 -5.19 -11.92 -24.85
C ASP A 179 -6.36 -10.96 -25.10
N ALA A 180 -7.12 -10.62 -24.06
CA ALA A 180 -8.21 -9.64 -24.09
C ALA A 180 -7.76 -8.23 -23.66
N CYS A 181 -6.49 -8.03 -23.31
CA CYS A 181 -5.95 -6.79 -22.73
C CYS A 181 -4.75 -6.26 -23.55
N PRO A 182 -4.97 -5.78 -24.78
CA PRO A 182 -3.88 -5.44 -25.72
C PRO A 182 -2.98 -4.28 -25.27
N THR A 183 -3.41 -3.47 -24.29
CA THR A 183 -2.63 -2.36 -23.75
C THR A 183 -1.59 -2.80 -22.71
N LEU A 184 -1.81 -3.94 -22.06
CA LEU A 184 -0.97 -4.43 -20.97
C LEU A 184 0.37 -4.93 -21.51
N LYS A 185 1.47 -4.40 -20.95
CA LYS A 185 2.85 -4.68 -21.41
C LYS A 185 3.79 -5.06 -20.29
N TYR A 186 3.64 -4.40 -19.14
CA TYR A 186 4.54 -4.55 -18.00
C TYR A 186 3.78 -5.16 -16.84
N ILE A 187 4.33 -6.21 -16.25
CA ILE A 187 3.76 -6.82 -15.05
C ILE A 187 4.82 -6.98 -13.98
N VAL A 188 4.46 -6.66 -12.73
CA VAL A 188 5.35 -6.75 -11.58
C VAL A 188 4.70 -7.65 -10.54
N GLN A 189 5.36 -8.76 -10.19
CA GLN A 189 4.90 -9.63 -9.13
C GLN A 189 5.48 -9.17 -7.79
N TYR A 190 4.70 -9.16 -6.71
CA TYR A 190 5.22 -8.81 -5.39
C TYR A 190 6.33 -9.78 -4.93
N GLU A 191 6.09 -11.07 -5.06
CA GLU A 191 7.05 -12.12 -4.73
C GLU A 191 8.08 -12.35 -5.83
N ASP A 192 9.13 -13.08 -5.49
CA ASP A 192 10.13 -13.57 -6.45
C ASP A 192 9.49 -14.34 -7.61
N VAL A 193 10.02 -14.08 -8.81
CA VAL A 193 9.53 -14.67 -10.05
C VAL A 193 10.45 -15.80 -10.48
N THR A 194 9.86 -16.89 -10.97
CA THR A 194 10.61 -18.04 -11.50
C THR A 194 10.91 -17.88 -12.99
N GLU A 195 11.93 -18.58 -13.48
CA GLU A 195 12.25 -18.60 -14.91
C GLU A 195 11.10 -19.17 -15.77
N ALA A 196 10.30 -20.09 -15.22
CA ALA A 196 9.11 -20.59 -15.89
C ALA A 196 8.07 -19.48 -16.09
N GLN A 197 7.78 -18.70 -15.04
CA GLN A 197 6.85 -17.57 -15.12
C GLN A 197 7.33 -16.51 -16.11
N ARG A 198 8.64 -16.22 -16.16
CA ARG A 198 9.20 -15.29 -17.16
C ARG A 198 8.97 -15.76 -18.59
N ARG A 199 9.21 -17.05 -18.87
CA ARG A 199 8.97 -17.63 -20.20
C ARG A 199 7.51 -17.53 -20.60
N MET A 200 6.60 -17.92 -19.71
CA MET A 200 5.16 -17.84 -19.94
C MET A 200 4.69 -16.40 -20.20
N ALA A 201 5.18 -15.42 -19.42
CA ALA A 201 4.88 -14.01 -19.64
C ALA A 201 5.42 -13.51 -20.99
N ALA A 202 6.66 -13.86 -21.34
CA ALA A 202 7.28 -13.46 -22.60
C ALA A 202 6.59 -14.06 -23.82
N GLU A 203 6.12 -15.31 -23.75
CA GLU A 203 5.29 -15.94 -24.80
C GLU A 203 3.99 -15.18 -25.08
N LYS A 204 3.48 -14.48 -24.07
CA LYS A 204 2.32 -13.58 -24.16
C LYS A 204 2.69 -12.13 -24.48
N GLY A 205 3.95 -11.83 -24.74
CA GLY A 205 4.43 -10.47 -25.05
C GLY A 205 4.53 -9.53 -23.85
N LEU A 206 4.53 -10.06 -22.62
CA LEU A 206 4.66 -9.29 -21.39
C LEU A 206 6.12 -9.26 -20.89
N GLU A 207 6.52 -8.13 -20.31
CA GLU A 207 7.76 -8.03 -19.54
C GLU A 207 7.44 -8.21 -18.05
N LEU A 208 8.07 -9.21 -17.41
CA LEU A 208 7.85 -9.56 -16.00
C LEU A 208 9.07 -9.28 -15.12
N LYS A 209 8.85 -8.63 -13.98
CA LYS A 209 9.80 -8.48 -12.87
C LYS A 209 9.18 -8.84 -11.52
N SER A 210 10.00 -9.21 -10.53
CA SER A 210 9.56 -9.16 -9.13
C SER A 210 9.64 -7.73 -8.58
N LEU A 211 8.98 -7.45 -7.46
CA LEU A 211 9.08 -6.15 -6.78
C LEU A 211 10.52 -5.86 -6.36
N ALA A 212 11.24 -6.85 -5.83
CA ALA A 212 12.64 -6.69 -5.45
C ALA A 212 13.54 -6.31 -6.65
N GLU A 213 13.29 -6.90 -7.82
CA GLU A 213 14.00 -6.51 -9.06
C GLU A 213 13.64 -5.10 -9.52
N LEU A 214 12.39 -4.69 -9.33
CA LEU A 214 11.92 -3.35 -9.65
C LEU A 214 12.60 -2.32 -8.73
N GLU A 215 12.61 -2.57 -7.43
CA GLU A 215 13.27 -1.73 -6.42
C GLU A 215 14.77 -1.60 -6.68
N ALA A 216 15.43 -2.68 -7.13
CA ALA A 216 16.84 -2.67 -7.48
C ALA A 216 17.17 -1.77 -8.69
N LEU A 217 16.18 -1.37 -9.50
CA LEU A 217 16.38 -0.38 -10.57
C LEU A 217 16.55 1.03 -10.02
N GLY A 218 16.33 1.24 -8.72
CA GLY A 218 16.65 2.45 -7.95
C GLY A 218 15.43 3.24 -7.57
#